data_AF-A0A8A1LGB3-F1
#
_entry.id   AF-A0A8A1LGB3-F1
#
_cell.length_a   1.000
_cell.length_b   1.000
_cell.length_c   1.000
_cell.angle_alpha   90.00
_cell.angle_beta   90.00
_cell.angle_gamma   90.00
#
_symmetry.space_group_name_H-M   'P 1'
#
loop_
_entity.id
_entity.type
_entity.pdbx_description
1 polymer ?
#
loop_
_entity_poly.entity_id
_entity_poly.type
_entity_poly.pdbx_seq_one_letter_code
_entity_poly.pdbx_strand_id
1 'polypeptide(L)'
;MVSTIYIIREFSLSAMSKEVGCEALSGVEEYIDVKLFEAVDFSRNITGRGKSIIIYDSKADMNSPSYWQHNNIAENGTSDVPAGFKVHVIGATVKFI
;
A
#
# COMPACT_ATOMS: atom_id res chain seq x y z
N MET A 1 -43.81 -38.57 -2.03
CA MET A 1 -43.15 -38.18 -3.29
C MET A 1 -42.58 -36.78 -3.11
N VAL A 2 -41.25 -36.66 -3.24
CA VAL A 2 -40.43 -35.53 -3.79
C VAL A 2 -40.90 -34.08 -3.53
N SER A 3 -40.09 -33.08 -3.17
CA SER A 3 -38.62 -32.94 -3.07
C SER A 3 -38.26 -31.51 -2.56
N THR A 4 -37.04 -31.34 -2.03
CA THR A 4 -36.15 -30.15 -2.21
C THR A 4 -36.54 -28.83 -1.50
N ILE A 5 -35.98 -28.52 -0.32
CA ILE A 5 -34.72 -27.75 -0.03
C ILE A 5 -34.64 -26.42 -0.79
N TYR A 6 -34.47 -25.28 -0.09
CA TYR A 6 -33.34 -24.35 -0.27
C TYR A 6 -33.28 -23.33 0.89
N ILE A 7 -32.33 -23.60 1.78
CA ILE A 7 -31.75 -22.65 2.72
C ILE A 7 -31.09 -21.55 1.90
N ILE A 8 -31.51 -20.30 2.05
CA ILE A 8 -30.66 -19.17 1.66
C ILE A 8 -30.32 -18.44 2.95
N ARG A 9 -29.18 -18.81 3.51
CA ARG A 9 -28.44 -17.96 4.45
C ARG A 9 -28.19 -16.66 3.71
N GLU A 10 -28.76 -15.57 4.18
CA GLU A 10 -28.32 -14.23 3.78
C GLU A 10 -26.84 -14.10 4.16
N PHE A 11 -25.99 -14.25 3.15
CA PHE A 11 -24.58 -13.96 3.22
C PHE A 11 -24.47 -12.46 3.57
N SER A 12 -24.06 -12.17 4.79
CA SER A 12 -23.59 -10.85 5.18
C SER A 12 -22.35 -10.51 4.35
N LEU A 13 -22.56 -9.95 3.16
CA LEU A 13 -21.58 -9.13 2.46
C LEU A 13 -21.61 -7.75 3.13
N SER A 14 -21.08 -7.71 4.36
CA SER A 14 -20.50 -6.49 4.88
C SER A 14 -19.47 -6.04 3.85
N ALA A 15 -19.80 -5.03 3.06
CA ALA A 15 -18.85 -4.31 2.23
C ALA A 15 -17.82 -3.66 3.15
N MET A 16 -16.85 -4.45 3.62
CA MET A 16 -15.60 -3.93 4.13
C MET A 16 -15.04 -3.10 2.99
N SER A 17 -15.09 -1.77 3.12
CA SER A 17 -14.29 -0.89 2.29
C SER A 17 -12.86 -1.39 2.38
N LYS A 18 -12.36 -2.03 1.32
CA LYS A 18 -10.98 -2.48 1.28
C LYS A 18 -10.12 -1.26 1.57
N GLU A 19 -9.35 -1.31 2.65
CA GLU A 19 -8.48 -0.18 2.97
C GLU A 19 -7.46 -0.02 1.85
N VAL A 20 -7.34 1.20 1.32
CA VAL A 20 -6.40 1.51 0.24
C VAL A 20 -4.98 1.20 0.72
N GLY A 21 -4.28 0.35 -0.05
CA GLY A 21 -2.93 -0.13 0.24
C GLY A 21 -2.87 -1.55 0.82
N CYS A 22 -4.00 -2.21 1.12
CA CYS A 22 -3.98 -3.59 1.60
C CYS A 22 -3.44 -4.59 0.57
N GLU A 23 -3.71 -4.39 -0.72
CA GLU A 23 -3.15 -5.25 -1.78
C GLU A 23 -1.65 -4.99 -1.91
N ALA A 24 -1.26 -3.71 -1.89
CA ALA A 24 0.15 -3.30 -1.90
C ALA A 24 0.95 -3.96 -0.76
N LEU A 25 0.42 -3.95 0.46
CA LEU A 25 1.04 -4.58 1.63
C LEU A 25 1.05 -6.11 1.55
N SER A 26 0.17 -6.70 0.76
CA SER A 26 0.12 -8.15 0.50
C SER A 26 1.02 -8.57 -0.66
N GLY A 27 1.83 -7.65 -1.21
CA GLY A 27 2.74 -7.91 -2.34
C GLY A 27 2.10 -7.85 -3.72
N VAL A 28 0.86 -7.37 -3.82
CA VAL A 28 0.14 -7.19 -5.09
C VAL A 28 0.23 -5.73 -5.51
N GLU A 29 0.38 -5.46 -6.82
CA GLU A 29 0.41 -4.07 -7.30
C GLU A 29 -0.96 -3.40 -7.12
N GLU A 30 -0.96 -2.28 -6.39
CA GLU A 30 -2.17 -1.49 -6.14
C GLU A 30 -1.93 -0.04 -6.55
N TYR A 31 -2.90 0.55 -7.26
CA TYR A 31 -2.89 1.99 -7.48
C TYR A 31 -3.42 2.74 -6.27
N ILE A 32 -2.68 3.76 -5.86
CA ILE A 32 -2.98 4.59 -4.69
C ILE A 32 -3.03 6.05 -5.14
N ASP A 33 -4.18 6.69 -4.91
CA ASP A 33 -4.32 8.13 -5.16
C ASP A 33 -3.58 8.96 -4.11
N VAL A 34 -3.88 8.74 -2.82
CA VAL A 34 -3.12 9.30 -1.70
C VAL A 34 -3.15 8.33 -0.52
N LYS A 35 -1.98 7.93 -0.03
CA LYS A 35 -1.87 7.16 1.22
C LYS A 35 -0.53 7.44 1.90
N LEU A 36 -0.61 7.59 3.22
CA LEU A 36 0.54 7.48 4.10
C LEU A 36 0.55 6.07 4.71
N PHE A 37 1.57 5.28 4.39
CA PHE A 37 1.87 4.05 5.08
C PHE A 37 2.69 4.37 6.33
N GLU A 38 2.15 3.99 7.48
CA GLU A 38 2.82 4.15 8.76
C GLU A 38 4.09 3.31 8.84
N ALA A 39 4.96 3.71 9.77
CA ALA A 39 6.19 3.00 10.08
C ALA A 39 5.88 1.64 10.71
N VAL A 40 6.66 0.64 10.31
CA VAL A 40 6.61 -0.72 10.85
C VAL A 40 7.95 -1.08 11.49
N ASP A 41 7.98 -2.11 12.32
CA ASP A 41 9.13 -2.57 13.09
C ASP A 41 10.09 -3.49 12.32
N PHE A 42 9.79 -3.77 11.04
CA PHE A 42 10.64 -4.55 10.14
C PHE A 42 10.96 -3.77 8.86
N SER A 43 12.08 -4.10 8.21
CA SER A 43 12.41 -3.59 6.89
C SER A 43 11.59 -4.27 5.80
N ARG A 44 11.21 -3.54 4.77
CA ARG A 44 10.45 -4.05 3.61
C ARG A 44 10.95 -3.41 2.33
N ASN A 45 10.84 -4.10 1.20
CA ASN A 45 11.15 -3.50 -0.08
C ASN A 45 9.90 -2.86 -0.68
N ILE A 46 10.04 -1.73 -1.37
CA ILE A 46 8.97 -1.15 -2.17
C ILE A 46 9.42 -1.07 -3.62
N THR A 47 8.51 -1.47 -4.52
CA THR A 47 8.63 -1.22 -5.95
C THR A 47 7.39 -0.47 -6.42
N GLY A 48 7.58 0.58 -7.22
CA GLY A 48 6.45 1.30 -7.79
C GLY A 48 6.79 2.37 -8.80
N ARG A 49 5.76 2.89 -9.47
CA ARG A 49 5.83 3.98 -10.46
C ARG A 49 4.62 4.88 -10.32
N GLY A 50 4.77 6.15 -10.66
CA GLY A 50 3.68 7.12 -10.63
C GLY A 50 4.14 8.54 -10.37
N LYS A 51 3.23 9.37 -9.85
CA LYS A 51 3.50 10.79 -9.61
C LYS A 51 4.52 11.00 -8.50
N SER A 52 4.33 10.35 -7.34
CA SER A 52 5.31 10.44 -6.26
C SER A 52 5.25 9.29 -5.28
N ILE A 53 6.41 8.75 -4.93
CA ILE A 53 6.64 7.79 -3.85
C ILE A 53 7.80 8.34 -3.01
N ILE A 54 7.58 8.56 -1.72
CA ILE A 54 8.57 9.17 -0.83
C ILE A 54 8.73 8.31 0.41
N ILE A 55 9.98 7.97 0.74
CA ILE A 55 10.35 7.29 1.98
C ILE A 55 11.03 8.31 2.89
N TYR A 56 10.57 8.44 4.12
CA TYR A 56 11.17 9.34 5.10
C TYR A 56 11.22 8.73 6.50
N ASP A 57 12.22 9.14 7.26
CA ASP A 57 12.37 8.74 8.65
C ASP A 57 11.22 9.37 9.46
N SER A 58 10.47 8.53 10.18
CA SER A 58 9.34 8.97 10.99
C SER A 58 9.74 9.85 12.18
N LYS A 59 11.02 9.81 12.57
CA LYS A 59 11.58 10.53 13.73
C LYS A 59 12.39 11.76 13.32
N ALA A 60 12.68 11.92 12.03
CA ALA A 60 13.43 13.06 11.55
C ALA A 60 12.56 14.32 11.55
N ASP A 61 13.21 15.48 11.67
CA ASP A 61 12.54 16.78 11.55
C ASP A 61 11.91 16.95 10.17
N MET A 62 10.81 17.71 10.07
CA MET A 62 10.12 17.96 8.79
C MET A 62 11.00 18.59 7.71
N ASN A 63 12.07 19.28 8.08
CA ASN A 63 13.02 19.89 7.14
C ASN A 63 14.13 18.91 6.70
N SER A 64 14.14 17.68 7.23
CA SER A 64 15.12 16.68 6.86
C SER A 64 14.85 16.18 5.44
N PRO A 65 15.90 15.90 4.65
CA PRO A 65 15.71 15.33 3.33
C PRO A 65 15.02 13.96 3.42
N SER A 66 14.21 13.62 2.41
CA SER A 66 13.68 12.26 2.27
C SER A 66 14.82 11.26 2.08
N TYR A 67 14.65 10.07 2.65
CA TYR A 67 15.60 8.96 2.46
C TYR A 67 15.68 8.54 0.99
N TRP A 68 14.51 8.48 0.34
CA TRP A 68 14.40 8.14 -1.07
C TRP A 68 13.12 8.73 -1.65
N GLN A 69 13.17 9.09 -2.92
CA GLN A 69 12.03 9.61 -3.66
C GLN A 69 12.07 9.09 -5.10
N HIS A 70 10.90 8.71 -5.62
CA HIS A 70 10.73 8.31 -7.01
C HIS A 70 9.52 9.00 -7.63
N ASN A 71 9.76 9.71 -8.73
CA ASN A 71 8.77 10.49 -9.46
C ASN A 71 8.87 10.17 -10.96
N ASN A 72 8.54 8.94 -11.32
CA ASN A 72 8.50 8.51 -12.72
C ASN A 72 7.26 7.66 -12.96
N ILE A 73 6.43 8.08 -13.91
CA ILE A 73 5.17 7.40 -14.27
C ILE A 73 5.45 6.20 -15.20
N ALA A 74 6.51 6.28 -16.01
CA ALA A 74 6.82 5.28 -17.03
C ALA A 74 7.65 4.11 -16.48
N GLU A 75 8.47 4.34 -15.47
CA GLU A 75 9.45 3.35 -14.99
C GLU A 75 9.28 3.07 -13.49
N ASN A 76 9.45 1.80 -13.13
CA ASN A 76 9.46 1.39 -11.73
C ASN A 76 10.77 1.81 -11.07
N GLY A 77 10.65 2.41 -9.88
CA GLY A 77 11.73 2.56 -8.93
C GLY A 77 11.61 1.50 -7.83
N THR A 78 12.74 0.99 -7.38
CA THR A 78 12.82 0.04 -6.27
C THR A 78 13.72 0.62 -5.19
N SER A 79 13.29 0.51 -3.93
CA SER A 79 14.09 0.91 -2.78
C SER A 79 13.72 0.11 -1.55
N ASP A 80 14.67 0.01 -0.63
CA ASP A 80 14.42 -0.56 0.69
C ASP A 80 13.77 0.51 1.58
N VAL A 81 12.79 0.09 2.37
CA VAL A 81 12.15 0.89 3.42
C VAL A 81 12.68 0.35 4.74
N PRO A 82 13.60 1.08 5.42
CA PRO A 82 14.12 0.63 6.70
C PRO A 82 13.01 0.59 7.77
N ALA A 83 13.20 -0.24 8.80
CA ALA A 83 12.30 -0.28 9.94
C ALA A 83 12.20 1.12 10.58
N GLY A 84 10.99 1.53 10.96
CA GLY A 84 10.73 2.86 11.52
C GLY A 84 10.51 3.98 10.47
N PHE A 85 10.55 3.68 9.16
CA PHE A 85 10.33 4.68 8.11
C PHE A 85 8.88 4.63 7.59
N LYS A 86 8.36 5.80 7.22
CA LYS A 86 7.04 5.95 6.59
C LYS A 86 7.17 6.02 5.08
N VAL A 87 6.10 5.67 4.38
CA VAL A 87 6.01 5.79 2.92
C VAL A 87 4.79 6.62 2.54
N HIS A 88 5.02 7.74 1.88
CA HIS A 88 3.94 8.56 1.33
C HIS A 88 3.83 8.32 -0.17
N VAL A 89 2.65 7.91 -0.60
CA VAL A 89 2.34 7.54 -1.98
C VAL A 89 1.25 8.48 -2.49
N ILE A 90 1.53 9.13 -3.62
CA ILE A 90 0.60 10.03 -4.30
C ILE A 90 0.53 9.64 -5.77
N GLY A 91 -0.66 9.24 -6.22
CA GLY A 91 -0.98 8.91 -7.61
C GLY A 91 -0.01 7.91 -8.22
N ALA A 92 0.24 6.79 -7.54
CA ALA A 92 1.23 5.81 -7.94
C ALA A 92 0.77 4.36 -7.69
N THR A 93 1.28 3.45 -8.52
CA THR A 93 1.12 2.01 -8.36
C THR A 93 2.31 1.46 -7.58
N VAL A 94 2.05 0.79 -6.47
CA VAL A 94 3.09 0.27 -5.56
C VAL A 94 2.80 -1.16 -5.11
N LYS A 95 3.86 -1.88 -4.73
CA LYS A 95 3.78 -3.15 -3.99
C LYS A 95 4.93 -3.23 -2.98
N PHE A 96 4.69 -3.93 -1.87
CA PHE A 96 5.70 -4.21 -0.84
C PHE A 96 6.10 -5.69 -0.85
N ILE A 97 7.38 -5.98 -0.66
CA ILE A 97 7.93 -7.36 -0.61
C ILE A 97 8.78 -7.52 0.66
#